data_AF-A0A381KL92-F1
#
_entry.id   AF-A0A381KL92-F1
#
_cell.length_a   1.000
_cell.length_b   1.000
_cell.length_c   1.000
_cell.angle_alpha   90.00
_cell.angle_beta   90.00
_cell.angle_gamma   90.00
#
_symmetry.space_group_name_H-M   'P 1'
#
loop_
_entity.id
_entity.type
_entity.pdbx_description
1 polymer ?
#
loop_
_entity_poly.entity_id
_entity_poly.type
_entity_poly.pdbx_seq_one_letter_code
_entity_poly.pdbx_strand_id
1 'polypeptide(L)' 'MLLLADKWKDYELIDMGNGEKLERWGSYVLRRPDPQVVWPMESEWALWKNPHGHYHRSNKGGGQWNTKKDIQNNGL' A
#
# COMPACT_ATOMS: atom_id res chain seq x y z
N MET A 1 -22.02 -3.93 17.13
CA MET A 1 -22.44 -3.68 15.75
C MET A 1 -21.19 -3.51 14.91
N LEU A 2 -21.05 -4.28 13.83
CA LEU A 2 -19.93 -4.16 12.89
C LEU A 2 -20.37 -3.22 11.75
N LEU A 3 -19.53 -2.23 11.41
CA LEU A 3 -19.72 -1.38 10.24
C LEU A 3 -18.75 -1.82 9.14
N LEU A 4 -19.27 -2.14 7.97
CA LEU A 4 -18.47 -2.53 6.81
C LEU A 4 -18.36 -1.35 5.83
N ALA A 5 -17.14 -1.09 5.37
CA ALA A 5 -16.81 0.00 4.46
C ALA A 5 -16.49 -0.55 3.05
N ASP A 6 -17.47 -1.12 2.37
CA ASP A 6 -17.33 -1.87 1.11
C ASP A 6 -17.82 -1.11 -0.14
N LYS A 7 -18.26 0.15 0.01
CA LYS A 7 -18.83 0.96 -1.09
C LYS A 7 -17.86 1.99 -1.68
N TRP A 8 -16.59 1.95 -1.31
CA TRP A 8 -15.59 2.85 -1.86
C TRP A 8 -15.31 2.49 -3.32
N LYS A 9 -15.27 3.51 -4.19
CA LYS A 9 -15.00 3.31 -5.63
C LYS A 9 -13.52 3.50 -5.97
N ASP A 10 -12.90 4.47 -5.30
CA ASP A 10 -11.51 4.88 -5.57
C ASP A 10 -10.53 4.33 -4.54
N TYR A 11 -11.00 3.58 -3.53
CA TYR A 11 -10.14 2.96 -2.53
C TYR A 11 -10.47 1.49 -2.37
N GLU A 12 -9.43 0.68 -2.30
CA GLU A 12 -9.51 -0.75 -2.05
C GLU A 12 -8.30 -1.18 -1.21
N LEU A 13 -8.54 -1.93 -0.13
CA LEU A 13 -7.48 -2.65 0.59
C LEU A 13 -7.35 -4.02 -0.07
N ILE A 14 -6.30 -4.20 -0.87
CA ILE A 14 -6.12 -5.37 -1.74
C ILE A 14 -5.65 -6.58 -0.92
N ASP A 15 -4.62 -6.39 -0.10
CA ASP A 15 -3.93 -7.47 0.60
C ASP A 15 -3.09 -6.95 1.78
N MET A 16 -2.77 -7.82 2.75
CA MET A 16 -2.00 -7.49 3.96
C MET A 16 -1.16 -8.68 4.40
N GLY A 17 0.09 -8.43 4.78
CA GLY A 17 0.94 -9.43 5.43
C GLY A 17 2.33 -8.88 5.74
N ASN A 18 3.07 -9.55 6.63
CA ASN A 18 4.45 -9.20 7.00
C ASN A 18 4.63 -7.73 7.43
N GLY A 19 3.69 -7.16 8.18
CA GLY A 19 3.75 -5.77 8.64
C GLY A 19 3.41 -4.72 7.58
N GLU A 20 2.91 -5.14 6.42
CA GLU A 20 2.64 -4.26 5.28
C GLU A 20 1.20 -4.44 4.78
N LYS A 21 0.68 -3.38 4.14
CA LYS A 21 -0.59 -3.40 3.41
C LYS A 21 -0.43 -2.89 1.98
N LEU A 22 -1.24 -3.44 1.10
CA LEU A 22 -1.34 -3.09 -0.31
C LEU A 22 -2.68 -2.44 -0.57
N GLU A 23 -2.68 -1.19 -1.02
CA GLU A 23 -3.87 -0.37 -1.18
C GLU A 23 -3.96 0.17 -2.61
N ARG A 24 -5.16 0.19 -3.18
CA ARG A 24 -5.47 0.91 -4.41
C ARG A 24 -6.06 2.28 -4.07
N TRP A 25 -5.55 3.32 -4.73
CA TRP A 25 -6.06 4.68 -4.68
C TRP A 25 -6.27 5.16 -6.13
N GLY A 26 -7.50 5.03 -6.64
CA GLY A 26 -7.84 5.22 -8.05
C GLY A 26 -7.04 4.27 -8.93
N SER A 27 -6.15 4.81 -9.76
CA SER A 27 -5.24 4.05 -10.63
C SER A 27 -3.92 3.63 -9.97
N TYR A 28 -3.62 4.16 -8.78
CA TYR A 28 -2.36 3.91 -8.09
C TYR A 28 -2.47 2.75 -7.10
N VAL A 29 -1.38 2.01 -6.95
CA VAL A 29 -1.26 0.89 -6.00
C VAL A 29 -0.07 1.18 -5.11
N LEU A 30 -0.32 1.29 -3.80
CA LEU A 30 0.66 1.70 -2.81
C LEU A 30 0.90 0.56 -1.83
N ARG A 31 2.17 0.35 -1.50
CA ARG A 31 2.63 -0.53 -0.43
C ARG A 31 3.03 0.35 0.77
N ARG A 32 2.42 0.13 1.94
CA ARG A 32 2.70 0.92 3.14
C ARG A 32 2.89 0.02 4.37
N PRO A 33 3.71 0.45 5.35
CA PRO A 33 3.82 -0.22 6.64
C PRO A 33 2.53 -0.05 7.43
N ASP A 34 2.06 -1.15 8.01
CA ASP A 34 0.95 -1.16 8.95
C ASP A 34 1.33 -2.08 10.14
N PRO A 35 1.71 -1.51 11.30
CA PRO A 35 2.21 -2.29 12.43
C PRO A 35 1.17 -3.21 13.05
N GLN A 36 -0.12 -3.09 12.67
CA GLN A 36 -1.18 -3.99 13.13
C GLN A 36 -1.23 -5.30 12.32
N VAL A 37 -0.51 -5.37 11.20
CA VAL A 37 -0.43 -6.55 10.33
C VAL A 37 0.62 -7.52 10.86
N VAL A 38 0.21 -8.33 11.82
CA VAL A 38 1.12 -9.25 12.54
C VAL A 38 1.20 -10.65 11.92
N TRP A 39 0.37 -10.95 10.93
CA TRP A 39 0.35 -12.25 10.26
C TRP A 39 1.32 -12.32 9.08
N PRO A 40 1.83 -13.53 8.76
CA PRO A 40 2.74 -13.69 7.65
C PRO A 40 2.03 -13.49 6.30
N MET A 41 2.80 -13.06 5.30
CA MET A 41 2.35 -13.05 3.91
C MET A 41 2.62 -14.41 3.27
N GLU A 42 1.63 -14.95 2.56
CA GLU A 42 1.78 -16.22 1.85
C GLU A 42 2.70 -16.10 0.63
N SER A 43 2.57 -15.02 -0.16
CA SER A 43 3.45 -14.76 -1.30
C SER A 43 3.46 -13.31 -1.77
N GLU A 44 4.61 -12.82 -2.25
CA GLU A 44 4.69 -11.55 -2.96
C GLU A 44 4.41 -11.77 -4.46
N TRP A 45 3.17 -11.51 -4.87
CA TRP A 45 2.73 -11.55 -6.26
C TRP A 45 2.99 -10.20 -6.97
N ALA A 46 2.52 -10.07 -8.23
CA ALA A 46 2.92 -8.98 -9.12
C ALA A 46 2.80 -7.58 -8.50
N LEU A 47 1.68 -7.26 -7.85
CA LEU A 47 1.46 -5.93 -7.28
C LEU A 47 2.32 -5.65 -6.03
N TRP A 48 2.66 -6.68 -5.24
CA TRP A 48 3.57 -6.52 -4.10
C TRP A 48 5.01 -6.23 -4.52
N LYS A 49 5.46 -6.88 -5.60
CA LYS A 49 6.81 -6.71 -6.16
C LYS A 49 6.96 -5.42 -6.94
N ASN A 50 5.86 -4.94 -7.53
CA ASN A 50 5.86 -3.84 -8.47
C ASN A 50 4.79 -2.78 -8.18
N PRO A 51 4.63 -2.30 -6.93
CA PRO A 51 3.68 -1.25 -6.63
C PRO A 51 4.07 0.04 -7.34
N HIS A 52 3.12 0.97 -7.44
CA HIS A 52 3.39 2.32 -7.91
C HIS A 52 4.29 3.04 -6.89
N GLY A 53 3.91 3.02 -5.60
CA GLY A 53 4.72 3.60 -4.52
C GLY A 53 4.92 2.64 -3.37
N HIS A 54 6.13 2.59 -2.82
CA HIS A 54 6.41 1.91 -1.55
C HIS A 54 6.93 2.93 -0.54
N TYR A 55 6.22 3.09 0.57
CA TYR A 55 6.68 3.92 1.67
C TYR A 55 7.57 3.12 2.62
N HIS A 56 8.80 3.57 2.84
CA HIS A 56 9.71 3.00 3.82
C HIS A 56 9.80 3.92 5.03
N ARG A 57 9.34 3.44 6.18
CA ARG A 57 9.41 4.17 7.45
C ARG A 57 10.84 4.22 7.97
N SER A 58 11.25 5.39 8.49
CA SER A 58 12.54 5.54 9.18
C SER A 58 12.37 5.33 10.68
N ASN A 59 13.35 4.68 11.31
CA ASN A 59 13.43 4.52 12.77
C ASN A 59 13.65 5.84 13.51
N LYS A 60 14.03 6.92 12.81
CA LYS A 60 14.18 8.28 13.37
C LYS A 60 12.91 9.13 13.21
N GLY A 61 11.80 8.54 12.78
CA GLY A 61 10.59 9.26 12.40
C GLY A 61 10.58 9.63 10.91
N GLY A 62 9.38 9.85 10.37
CA GLY A 62 9.19 10.05 8.93
C GLY A 62 9.49 8.79 8.11
N GLY A 63 9.97 8.99 6.89
CA GLY A 63 10.22 7.94 5.91
C GLY A 63 10.32 8.50 4.50
N GLN A 64 10.50 7.63 3.52
CA GLN A 64 10.66 8.01 2.13
C GLN A 64 9.81 7.14 1.20
N TRP A 65 9.38 7.74 0.10
CA TRP A 65 8.71 7.02 -0.97
C TRP A 65 9.72 6.54 -2.00
N ASN A 66 9.63 5.27 -2.37
CA ASN A 66 10.16 4.77 -3.63
C ASN A 66 9.03 4.74 -4.64
N THR A 67 9.03 5.67 -5.60
CA THR A 67 8.00 5.80 -6.64
C THR A 67 8.54 5.39 -7.99
N LYS A 68 7.71 4.72 -8.80
CA LYS A 68 8.02 4.54 -10.22
C LYS A 68 7.93 5.87 -10.96
N LYS A 69 8.85 6.11 -11.91
CA LYS A 69 8.95 7.37 -12.68
C LYS A 69 7.64 7.80 -13.34
N ASP A 70 6.77 6.86 -13.73
CA ASP A 70 5.50 7.17 -14.39
C ASP A 70 4.44 7.80 -13.47
N ILE A 71 4.64 7.80 -12.15
CA ILE A 71 3.73 8.49 -11.20
C ILE A 71 3.90 10.00 -11.26
N GLN A 72 5.06 10.49 -11.71
CA GLN A 72 5.30 11.93 -11.81
C GLN A 72 4.60 12.58 -13.02
N ASN A 73 4.11 11.80 -13.99
CA ASN A 73 3.51 12.32 -15.22
C ASN A 73 1.97 12.47 -15.17
N ASN A 74 1.32 11.98 -14.11
CA ASN A 74 -0.15 12.06 -13.97
C ASN A 74 -0.59 12.90 -12.75
N GLY A 75 -0.02 14.10 -12.63
CA GLY A 75 -0.61 15.24 -11.91
C GLY A 75 -0.70 15.14 -10.39
N LEU A 76 0.25 15.80 -9.72
CA LEU A 76 -0.09 16.69 -8.60
C LEU A 76 -0.19 18.11 -9.15
#